data_AF-A0A2D8TDA7-F1
#
_entry.id   AF-A0A2D8TDA7-F1
#
_cell.length_a   1.000
_cell.length_b   1.000
_cell.length_c   1.000
_cell.angle_alpha   90.00
_cell.angle_beta   90.00
_cell.angle_gamma   90.00
#
_symmetry.space_group_name_H-M   'P 1'
#
loop_
_entity.id
_entity.type
_entity.pdbx_description
1 polymer ?
#
loop_
_entity_poly.entity_id
_entity_poly.type
_entity_poly.pdbx_seq_one_letter_code
_entity_poly.pdbx_strand_id
1 'polypeptide(L)'
;MMTAILGAAGSAIANMIEQSPPTAAPPSFDNGASLYLFNLFLMTATTFLGAMLVGKQGSRIWTQRFWDHPLHPVTLYRLVTFCAGVGITLRCGAEAMFLWGWNPEDVITSARVSMAKRWIDPIAIGFGLMWMTIVILGEPGIEHQLRKAPLPVDMWSRWPVLVRAAAVILLSFVAALAAVCLR
;
A
#
# COMPACT_ATOMS: atom_id res chain seq x y z
N MET A 1 -8.19 19.27 5.77
CA MET A 1 -7.07 18.30 5.64
C MET A 1 -5.78 18.99 5.23
N MET A 2 -5.70 19.56 4.02
CA MET A 2 -4.45 20.13 3.49
C MET A 2 -3.91 21.32 4.32
N THR A 3 -4.77 22.20 4.80
CA THR A 3 -4.40 23.31 5.71
C THR A 3 -3.82 22.83 7.05
N ALA A 4 -4.35 21.74 7.62
CA ALA A 4 -3.86 21.16 8.87
C ALA A 4 -2.48 20.50 8.70
N ILE A 5 -2.24 19.83 7.56
CA ILE A 5 -0.92 19.25 7.24
C ILE A 5 0.09 20.38 6.98
N LEU A 6 -0.27 21.42 6.22
CA LEU A 6 0.64 22.53 5.93
C LEU A 6 1.05 23.31 7.20
N GLY A 7 0.16 23.40 8.19
CA GLY A 7 0.39 24.00 9.51
C GLY A 7 1.12 23.12 10.53
N ALA A 8 1.77 22.03 10.12
CA ALA A 8 2.43 21.07 11.02
C ALA A 8 3.49 21.67 11.97
N ALA A 9 4.06 22.83 11.64
CA ALA A 9 5.11 23.47 12.44
C ALA A 9 4.69 23.81 13.88
N GLY A 10 3.40 24.09 14.12
CA GLY A 10 2.87 24.32 15.47
C GLY A 10 2.10 23.12 16.06
N SER A 11 2.24 21.93 15.46
CA SER A 11 1.45 20.76 15.86
C SER A 11 2.05 20.05 17.08
N ALA A 12 1.20 19.37 17.86
CA ALA A 12 1.67 18.54 18.98
C ALA A 12 2.66 17.44 18.55
N ILE A 13 2.56 16.97 17.30
CA ILE A 13 3.48 15.97 16.74
C ILE A 13 4.86 16.59 16.52
N ALA A 14 4.94 17.83 16.01
CA ALA A 14 6.21 18.52 15.85
C ALA A 14 6.92 18.69 17.21
N ASN A 15 6.18 19.17 18.22
CA ASN A 15 6.72 19.33 19.59
C ASN A 15 7.19 17.99 20.18
N MET A 16 6.45 16.90 19.94
CA MET A 16 6.84 15.56 20.40
C MET A 16 8.14 15.07 19.75
N ILE A 17 8.31 15.31 18.44
CA ILE A 17 9.52 14.91 17.72
C ILE A 17 10.71 15.75 18.17
N GLU A 18 10.54 17.05 18.36
CA GLU A 18 11.60 17.96 18.84
C GLU A 18 12.10 17.58 20.24
N GLN A 19 11.19 17.13 21.12
CA GLN A 19 11.54 16.69 22.47
C GLN A 19 12.08 15.26 22.54
N SER A 20 11.97 14.49 21.45
CA SER A 20 12.45 13.11 21.40
C SER A 20 13.96 13.07 21.15
N PRO A 21 14.67 12.05 21.66
CA PRO A 21 16.08 11.86 21.33
C PRO A 21 16.29 11.81 19.80
N PRO A 22 17.28 12.53 19.25
CA PRO A 22 17.54 12.54 17.82
C PRO A 22 18.03 11.15 17.40
N THR A 23 17.11 10.36 16.85
CA THR A 23 17.33 8.95 16.50
C THR A 23 17.04 8.76 15.02
N ALA A 24 17.88 7.95 14.36
CA ALA A 24 17.81 7.71 12.92
C ALA A 24 16.52 6.98 12.50
N ALA A 25 15.90 6.25 13.43
CA ALA A 25 14.63 5.58 13.27
C ALA A 25 13.54 6.24 14.14
N PRO A 26 12.26 6.14 13.75
CA PRO A 26 11.17 6.63 14.60
C PRO A 26 11.18 5.97 15.99
N PRO A 27 10.71 6.65 17.05
CA PRO A 27 10.70 6.13 18.42
C PRO A 27 10.01 4.76 18.58
N SER A 28 9.04 4.45 17.71
CA SER A 28 8.35 3.15 17.70
C SER A 28 9.23 1.95 17.39
N PHE A 29 10.47 2.18 16.90
CA PHE A 29 11.43 1.13 16.56
C PHE A 29 12.52 0.92 17.62
N ASP A 30 12.56 1.73 18.67
CA ASP A 30 13.52 1.61 19.79
C ASP A 30 14.98 1.40 19.33
N ASN A 31 15.44 2.22 18.36
CA ASN A 31 16.76 2.11 17.72
C ASN A 31 17.09 0.75 17.06
N GLY A 32 16.10 -0.11 16.84
CA GLY A 32 16.24 -1.36 16.11
C GLY A 32 16.40 -1.14 14.60
N ALA A 33 17.65 -0.94 14.15
CA ALA A 33 17.98 -0.69 12.74
C ALA A 33 17.48 -1.81 11.81
N SER A 34 17.53 -3.07 12.24
CA SER A 34 17.01 -4.21 11.47
C SER A 34 15.48 -4.16 11.32
N LEU A 35 14.75 -3.85 12.40
CA LEU A 35 13.29 -3.74 12.38
C LEU A 35 12.84 -2.57 11.49
N TYR A 36 13.55 -1.44 11.56
CA TYR A 36 13.33 -0.29 10.69
C TYR A 36 13.59 -0.66 9.22
N LEU A 37 14.71 -1.31 8.91
CA LEU A 37 15.04 -1.79 7.57
C LEU A 37 13.95 -2.71 7.00
N PHE A 38 13.53 -3.73 7.76
CA PHE A 38 12.52 -4.68 7.30
C PHE A 38 11.17 -4.01 7.06
N ASN A 39 10.75 -3.09 7.94
CA ASN A 39 9.51 -2.35 7.74
C ASN A 39 9.60 -1.42 6.52
N LEU A 40 10.69 -0.68 6.38
CA LEU A 40 10.92 0.20 5.23
C LEU A 40 10.86 -0.59 3.92
N PHE A 41 11.56 -1.73 3.87
CA PHE A 41 11.56 -2.66 2.75
C PHE A 41 10.14 -3.17 2.43
N LEU A 42 9.47 -3.80 3.40
CA LEU A 42 8.19 -4.46 3.17
C LEU A 42 7.11 -3.45 2.76
N MET A 43 7.06 -2.29 3.41
CA MET A 43 6.08 -1.25 3.09
C MET A 43 6.33 -0.68 1.69
N THR A 44 7.58 -0.44 1.33
CA THR A 44 7.96 0.06 -0.01
C THR A 44 7.62 -0.96 -1.10
N ALA A 45 8.07 -2.22 -0.94
CA ALA A 45 7.81 -3.28 -1.91
C ALA A 45 6.31 -3.51 -2.11
N THR A 46 5.55 -3.61 -1.01
CA THR A 46 4.11 -3.87 -1.04
C THR A 46 3.35 -2.71 -1.66
N THR A 47 3.80 -1.46 -1.48
CA THR A 47 3.22 -0.29 -2.15
C THR A 47 3.30 -0.41 -3.66
N PHE A 48 4.48 -0.73 -4.19
CA PHE A 48 4.67 -0.85 -5.64
C PHE A 48 3.95 -2.07 -6.23
N LEU A 49 3.98 -3.22 -5.55
CA LEU A 49 3.24 -4.40 -5.98
C LEU A 49 1.72 -4.15 -5.96
N GLY A 50 1.22 -3.47 -4.92
CA GLY A 50 -0.16 -3.00 -4.85
C GLY A 50 -0.50 -2.08 -6.02
N ALA A 51 0.34 -1.07 -6.30
CA ALA A 51 0.13 -0.14 -7.39
C ALA A 51 0.11 -0.83 -8.77
N MET A 52 0.96 -1.83 -9.00
CA MET A 52 0.94 -2.66 -10.21
C MET A 52 -0.38 -3.42 -10.35
N LEU A 53 -0.89 -4.00 -9.25
CA LEU A 53 -2.19 -4.68 -9.25
C LEU A 53 -3.34 -3.71 -9.53
N VAL A 54 -3.34 -2.54 -8.89
CA VAL A 54 -4.32 -1.46 -9.09
C VAL A 54 -4.32 -1.01 -10.55
N GLY A 55 -3.15 -0.72 -11.12
CA GLY A 55 -3.04 -0.30 -12.52
C GLY A 55 -3.56 -1.36 -13.48
N LYS A 56 -3.21 -2.64 -13.26
CA LYS A 56 -3.68 -3.76 -14.07
C LYS A 56 -5.21 -3.93 -14.00
N GLN A 57 -5.79 -3.92 -12.82
CA GLN A 57 -7.24 -4.11 -12.66
C GLN A 57 -8.03 -2.87 -13.07
N GLY A 58 -7.54 -1.68 -12.75
CA GLY A 58 -8.13 -0.40 -13.17
C GLY A 58 -8.17 -0.28 -14.69
N SER A 59 -7.09 -0.65 -15.38
CA SER A 59 -7.07 -0.70 -16.86
C SER A 59 -8.13 -1.65 -17.42
N ARG A 60 -8.30 -2.84 -16.82
CA ARG A 60 -9.31 -3.82 -17.24
C ARG A 60 -10.74 -3.34 -16.99
N ILE A 61 -11.00 -2.75 -15.82
CA ILE A 61 -12.31 -2.17 -15.50
C ILE A 61 -12.63 -1.06 -16.49
N TRP A 62 -11.68 -0.16 -16.74
CA TRP A 62 -11.88 0.98 -17.64
C TRP A 62 -12.14 0.56 -19.08
N THR A 63 -11.34 -0.37 -19.60
CA THR A 63 -11.46 -0.85 -20.99
C THR A 63 -12.76 -1.63 -21.23
N GLN A 64 -13.27 -2.34 -20.22
CA GLN A 64 -14.45 -3.20 -20.37
C GLN A 64 -15.74 -2.60 -19.80
N ARG A 65 -15.71 -1.36 -19.30
CA ARG A 65 -16.85 -0.69 -18.64
C ARG A 65 -18.15 -0.60 -19.46
N PHE A 66 -18.06 -0.68 -20.79
CA PHE A 66 -19.23 -0.62 -21.67
C PHE A 66 -19.80 -2.00 -22.01
N TRP A 67 -19.04 -3.06 -21.75
CA TRP A 67 -19.39 -4.44 -22.10
C TRP A 67 -19.80 -5.24 -20.86
N ASP A 68 -19.12 -4.99 -19.74
CA ASP A 68 -19.33 -5.70 -18.50
C ASP A 68 -20.40 -5.01 -17.65
N HIS A 69 -21.48 -5.72 -17.33
CA HIS A 69 -22.47 -5.23 -16.38
C HIS A 69 -21.88 -5.16 -14.95
N PRO A 70 -22.23 -4.17 -14.11
CA PRO A 70 -21.68 -4.01 -12.76
C PRO A 70 -21.82 -5.24 -11.85
N LEU A 71 -22.89 -6.01 -12.03
CA LEU A 71 -23.20 -7.21 -11.23
C LEU A 71 -22.72 -8.51 -11.87
N HIS A 72 -22.01 -8.47 -13.00
CA HIS A 72 -21.42 -9.68 -13.55
C HIS A 72 -20.30 -10.19 -12.63
N PRO A 73 -20.17 -11.51 -12.43
CA PRO A 73 -19.12 -12.10 -11.59
C PRO A 73 -17.70 -11.66 -11.96
N VAL A 74 -17.43 -11.45 -13.25
CA VAL A 74 -16.13 -10.93 -13.72
C VAL A 74 -15.87 -9.50 -13.26
N THR A 75 -16.90 -8.64 -13.24
CA THR A 75 -16.80 -7.26 -12.77
C THR A 75 -16.59 -7.23 -11.27
N LEU A 76 -17.36 -8.02 -10.52
CA LEU A 76 -17.22 -8.17 -9.07
C LEU A 76 -15.81 -8.64 -8.71
N TYR A 77 -15.27 -9.66 -9.38
CA TYR A 77 -13.90 -10.14 -9.16
C TYR A 77 -12.84 -9.05 -9.42
N ARG A 78 -13.00 -8.25 -10.48
CA ARG A 78 -12.08 -7.14 -10.75
C ARG A 78 -12.18 -6.04 -9.70
N LEU A 79 -13.38 -5.72 -9.24
CA LEU A 79 -13.58 -4.75 -8.18
C LEU A 79 -12.99 -5.25 -6.85
N VAL A 80 -13.19 -6.52 -6.51
CA VAL A 80 -12.56 -7.18 -5.34
C VAL A 80 -11.05 -6.99 -5.38
N THR A 81 -10.40 -7.41 -6.46
CA THR A 81 -8.94 -7.34 -6.59
C THR A 81 -8.42 -5.90 -6.70
N PHE A 82 -9.18 -5.00 -7.32
CA PHE A 82 -8.87 -3.58 -7.37
C PHE A 82 -8.93 -2.94 -5.98
N CYS A 83 -10.01 -3.15 -5.22
CA CYS A 83 -10.17 -2.59 -3.88
C CYS A 83 -9.11 -3.11 -2.91
N ALA A 84 -8.82 -4.41 -2.94
CA ALA A 84 -7.73 -4.99 -2.17
C ALA A 84 -6.38 -4.34 -2.53
N GLY A 85 -6.10 -4.19 -3.83
CA GLY A 85 -4.89 -3.53 -4.31
C GLY A 85 -4.80 -2.07 -3.85
N VAL A 86 -5.88 -1.29 -3.95
CA VAL A 86 -5.90 0.12 -3.55
C VAL A 86 -5.70 0.24 -2.03
N GLY A 87 -6.42 -0.55 -1.23
CA GLY A 87 -6.30 -0.54 0.22
C GLY A 87 -4.86 -0.83 0.66
N ILE A 88 -4.24 -1.88 0.11
CA ILE A 88 -2.84 -2.23 0.38
C ILE A 88 -1.88 -1.11 -0.07
N THR A 89 -2.05 -0.60 -1.28
CA THR A 89 -1.18 0.46 -1.84
C THR A 89 -1.20 1.70 -0.96
N LEU A 90 -2.39 2.14 -0.54
CA LEU A 90 -2.54 3.32 0.30
C LEU A 90 -1.98 3.09 1.71
N ARG A 91 -2.30 1.96 2.34
CA ARG A 91 -1.87 1.64 3.70
C ARG A 91 -0.35 1.49 3.80
N CYS A 92 0.25 0.72 2.89
CA CYS A 92 1.69 0.51 2.82
C CYS A 92 2.40 1.75 2.29
N GLY A 93 1.82 2.49 1.35
CA GLY A 93 2.41 3.69 0.77
C GLY A 93 2.52 4.82 1.79
N ALA A 94 1.47 5.03 2.58
CA ALA A 94 1.49 6.00 3.67
C ALA A 94 2.53 5.63 4.76
N GLU A 95 2.70 4.33 5.04
CA GLU A 95 3.74 3.85 5.95
C GLU A 95 5.14 4.06 5.37
N ALA A 96 5.36 3.69 4.11
CA ALA A 96 6.63 3.88 3.42
C ALA A 96 7.01 5.36 3.38
N MET A 97 6.07 6.24 3.02
CA MET A 97 6.27 7.69 3.07
C MET A 97 6.73 8.14 4.46
N PHE A 98 6.06 7.69 5.52
CA PHE A 98 6.44 8.03 6.90
C PHE A 98 7.85 7.57 7.25
N LEU A 99 8.22 6.34 6.88
CA LEU A 99 9.55 5.82 7.20
C LEU A 99 10.66 6.50 6.38
N TRP A 100 10.43 6.73 5.09
CA TRP A 100 11.36 7.46 4.21
C TRP A 100 11.50 8.94 4.58
N GLY A 101 10.39 9.57 4.97
CA GLY A 101 10.33 10.98 5.32
C GLY A 101 10.72 11.28 6.77
N TRP A 102 11.00 10.27 7.58
CA TRP A 102 11.47 10.46 8.95
C TRP A 102 12.86 11.08 8.97
N ASN A 103 12.97 12.28 9.53
CA ASN A 103 14.22 12.98 9.81
C ASN A 103 14.08 13.74 11.15
N PRO A 104 14.93 13.45 12.17
CA PRO A 104 14.90 14.17 13.43
C PRO A 104 15.33 15.65 13.32
N GLU A 105 16.13 16.00 12.31
CA GLU A 105 16.58 17.38 12.08
C GLU A 105 15.50 18.22 11.39
N ASP A 106 14.69 17.60 10.53
CA ASP A 106 13.54 18.23 9.87
C ASP A 106 12.22 17.78 10.51
N VAL A 107 11.98 18.32 11.70
CA VAL A 107 10.79 18.08 12.52
C VAL A 107 9.49 18.36 11.75
N ILE A 108 9.48 19.43 10.95
CA ILE A 108 8.27 19.87 10.24
C ILE A 108 7.88 18.86 9.16
N THR A 109 8.84 18.38 8.37
CA THR A 109 8.56 17.36 7.34
C THR A 109 8.12 16.04 7.97
N SER A 110 8.79 15.59 9.03
CA SER A 110 8.42 14.38 9.76
C SER A 110 7.00 14.47 10.34
N ALA A 111 6.61 15.61 10.90
CA ALA A 111 5.26 15.86 11.40
C ALA A 111 4.22 15.86 10.27
N ARG A 112 4.52 16.51 9.13
CA ARG A 112 3.63 16.54 7.95
C ARG A 112 3.31 15.15 7.45
N VAL A 113 4.33 14.31 7.28
CA VAL A 113 4.14 12.96 6.76
C VAL A 113 3.40 12.08 7.76
N SER A 114 3.71 12.22 9.06
CA SER A 114 2.98 11.54 10.13
C SER A 114 1.49 11.87 10.12
N MET A 115 1.16 13.16 9.97
CA MET A 115 -0.24 13.61 9.87
C MET A 115 -0.90 13.12 8.58
N ALA A 116 -0.21 13.22 7.44
CA ALA A 116 -0.74 12.78 6.15
C ALA A 116 -1.11 11.29 6.18
N LYS A 117 -0.26 10.44 6.77
CA LYS A 117 -0.54 9.02 6.97
C LYS A 117 -1.86 8.78 7.71
N ARG A 118 -2.12 9.52 8.79
CA ARG A 118 -3.36 9.36 9.58
C ARG A 118 -4.62 9.73 8.81
N TRP A 119 -4.52 10.59 7.81
CA TRP A 119 -5.64 10.87 6.91
C TRP A 119 -5.82 9.82 5.82
N ILE A 120 -4.74 9.17 5.38
CA ILE A 120 -4.79 8.10 4.37
C ILE A 120 -5.31 6.79 4.98
N ASP A 121 -5.00 6.51 6.25
CA ASP A 121 -5.37 5.27 6.95
C ASP A 121 -6.88 4.95 6.84
N PRO A 122 -7.83 5.86 7.16
CA PRO A 122 -9.26 5.59 7.01
C PRO A 122 -9.70 5.33 5.57
N ILE A 123 -9.08 5.99 4.60
CA ILE A 123 -9.38 5.79 3.17
C ILE A 123 -8.95 4.38 2.76
N ALA A 124 -7.75 3.96 3.15
CA ALA A 124 -7.24 2.62 2.91
C ALA A 124 -8.14 1.55 3.54
N ILE A 125 -8.59 1.77 4.79
CA ILE A 125 -9.54 0.90 5.47
C ILE A 125 -10.87 0.84 4.71
N GLY A 126 -11.38 1.95 4.20
CA GLY A 126 -12.60 1.99 3.39
C GLY A 126 -12.53 1.06 2.17
N PHE A 127 -11.39 1.05 1.46
CA PHE A 127 -11.15 0.10 0.37
C PHE A 127 -11.04 -1.35 0.84
N GLY A 128 -10.40 -1.60 2.00
CA GLY A 128 -10.34 -2.93 2.60
C GLY A 128 -11.71 -3.47 2.99
N LEU A 129 -12.57 -2.65 3.59
CA LEU A 129 -13.94 -3.01 3.95
C LEU A 129 -14.80 -3.22 2.70
N MET A 130 -14.66 -2.36 1.69
CA MET A 130 -15.39 -2.52 0.43
C MET A 130 -15.02 -3.82 -0.30
N TRP A 131 -13.73 -4.18 -0.30
CA TRP A 131 -13.28 -5.49 -0.80
C TRP A 131 -14.01 -6.64 -0.09
N MET A 132 -14.02 -6.65 1.24
CA MET A 132 -14.70 -7.68 2.02
C MET A 132 -16.20 -7.74 1.75
N THR A 133 -16.86 -6.58 1.68
CA THR A 133 -18.29 -6.47 1.38
C THR A 133 -18.62 -7.08 0.01
N ILE A 134 -17.83 -6.78 -1.02
CA ILE A 134 -18.08 -7.32 -2.37
C ILE A 134 -17.83 -8.83 -2.40
N VAL A 135 -16.83 -9.34 -1.67
CA VAL A 135 -16.61 -10.79 -1.56
C VAL A 135 -17.84 -11.47 -0.96
N ILE A 136 -18.31 -11.01 0.20
CA ILE A 136 -19.46 -11.62 0.89
C ILE A 136 -20.73 -11.59 0.01
N LEU A 137 -21.01 -10.48 -0.66
CA LEU A 137 -22.19 -10.34 -1.50
C LEU A 137 -22.07 -11.08 -2.85
N GLY A 138 -20.86 -11.12 -3.41
CA GLY A 138 -20.59 -11.65 -4.75
C GLY A 138 -20.21 -13.13 -4.80
N GLU A 139 -19.81 -13.72 -3.67
CA GLU A 139 -19.29 -15.08 -3.55
C GLU A 139 -20.19 -16.12 -4.23
N PRO A 140 -21.51 -16.20 -3.97
CA PRO A 140 -22.36 -17.22 -4.60
C PRO A 140 -22.35 -17.15 -6.13
N GLY A 141 -22.39 -15.94 -6.68
CA GLY A 141 -22.38 -15.72 -8.13
C GLY A 141 -21.03 -16.02 -8.77
N ILE A 142 -19.93 -15.67 -8.09
CA ILE A 142 -18.56 -15.97 -8.55
C ILE A 142 -18.30 -17.47 -8.52
N GLU A 143 -18.59 -18.13 -7.40
CA GLU A 143 -18.39 -19.58 -7.27
C GLU A 143 -19.18 -20.36 -8.30
N HIS A 144 -20.46 -20.03 -8.50
CA HIS A 144 -21.30 -20.72 -9.45
C HIS A 144 -20.72 -20.66 -10.88
N GLN A 145 -20.13 -19.53 -11.27
CA GLN A 145 -19.46 -19.42 -12.57
C GLN A 145 -18.14 -20.19 -12.62
N LEU A 146 -17.32 -20.12 -11.57
CA LEU A 146 -16.03 -20.83 -11.51
C LEU A 146 -16.22 -22.35 -11.57
N ARG A 147 -17.31 -22.89 -11.01
CA ARG A 147 -17.63 -24.33 -11.04
C ARG A 147 -18.11 -24.83 -12.41
N LYS A 148 -18.63 -23.97 -13.29
CA LYS A 148 -19.15 -24.39 -14.61
C LYS A 148 -18.06 -24.86 -15.56
N ALA A 149 -16.89 -24.23 -15.50
CA ALA A 149 -15.78 -24.53 -16.39
C ALA A 149 -14.46 -24.35 -15.63
N PRO A 150 -14.08 -25.31 -14.76
CA PRO A 150 -12.81 -25.28 -14.07
C PRO A 150 -11.68 -25.47 -15.08
N LEU A 151 -11.07 -24.36 -15.49
CA LEU A 151 -9.90 -24.39 -16.35
C LEU A 151 -8.67 -24.73 -15.51
N PRO A 152 -7.75 -25.59 -16.00
CA PRO A 152 -6.50 -25.86 -15.30
C PRO A 152 -5.72 -24.54 -15.15
N VAL A 153 -5.28 -24.25 -13.93
CA VAL A 153 -4.52 -23.04 -13.67
C VAL A 153 -3.08 -23.27 -14.10
N ASP A 154 -2.71 -22.69 -15.24
CA ASP A 154 -1.33 -22.66 -15.69
C ASP A 154 -0.56 -21.53 -14.99
N MET A 155 0.09 -21.88 -13.88
CA MET A 155 0.96 -20.96 -13.14
C MET A 155 2.28 -20.68 -13.88
N TRP A 156 2.75 -21.63 -14.70
CA TRP A 156 4.07 -21.59 -15.32
C TRP A 156 4.14 -20.59 -16.48
N SER A 157 3.09 -20.47 -17.29
CA SER A 157 3.05 -19.45 -18.36
C SER A 157 3.04 -18.01 -17.86
N ARG A 158 2.76 -17.79 -16.56
CA ARG A 158 2.75 -16.46 -15.94
C ARG A 158 4.08 -16.09 -15.26
N TRP A 159 5.11 -16.94 -15.36
CA TRP A 159 6.43 -16.72 -14.76
C TRP A 159 7.05 -15.33 -15.04
N PRO A 160 6.99 -14.75 -16.26
CA PRO A 160 7.56 -13.42 -16.50
C PRO A 160 6.94 -12.30 -15.65
N VAL A 161 5.67 -12.47 -15.25
CA VAL A 161 4.99 -11.50 -14.36
C VAL A 161 5.56 -11.60 -12.94
N LEU A 162 5.89 -12.79 -12.47
CA LEU A 162 6.53 -13.02 -11.17
C LEU A 162 7.95 -12.45 -11.14
N VAL A 163 8.71 -12.58 -12.24
CA VAL A 163 10.07 -11.99 -12.33
C VAL A 163 10.03 -10.47 -12.15
N ARG A 164 9.06 -9.78 -12.77
CA ARG A 164 8.90 -8.32 -12.57
C ARG A 164 8.60 -7.98 -11.12
N ALA A 165 7.72 -8.75 -10.46
CA ALA A 165 7.43 -8.56 -9.04
C ALA A 165 8.66 -8.83 -8.16
N ALA A 166 9.43 -9.88 -8.45
CA ALA A 166 10.66 -10.21 -7.74
C ALA A 166 11.72 -9.11 -7.90
N ALA A 167 11.85 -8.51 -9.09
CA ALA A 167 12.74 -7.38 -9.32
C ALA A 167 12.35 -6.16 -8.47
N VAL A 168 11.05 -5.85 -8.36
CA VAL A 168 10.56 -4.77 -7.49
C VAL A 168 10.89 -5.04 -6.02
N ILE A 169 10.72 -6.28 -5.56
CA ILE A 169 11.07 -6.70 -4.20
C ILE A 169 12.57 -6.50 -3.96
N LEU A 170 13.43 -7.01 -4.85
CA LEU A 170 14.88 -6.90 -4.74
C LEU A 170 15.34 -5.44 -4.71
N LEU A 171 14.84 -4.61 -5.64
CA LEU A 171 15.17 -3.20 -5.70
C LEU A 171 14.72 -2.44 -4.45
N SER A 172 13.53 -2.76 -3.92
CA SER A 172 13.02 -2.16 -2.68
C SER A 172 13.89 -2.54 -1.48
N PHE A 173 14.38 -3.78 -1.44
CA PHE A 173 15.30 -4.24 -0.40
C PHE A 173 16.65 -3.52 -0.46
N VAL A 174 17.25 -3.42 -1.66
CA VAL A 174 18.50 -2.70 -1.86
C VAL A 174 18.35 -1.21 -1.51
N ALA A 175 17.24 -0.58 -1.90
CA ALA A 175 16.95 0.80 -1.55
C ALA A 175 16.81 0.99 -0.03
N ALA A 176 16.07 0.11 0.65
CA ALA A 176 15.93 0.17 2.10
C ALA A 176 17.27 -0.06 2.82
N LEU A 177 18.08 -1.01 2.37
CA LEU A 177 19.42 -1.26 2.90
C LEU A 177 20.31 -0.02 2.75
N ALA A 178 20.34 0.58 1.56
CA ALA A 178 21.10 1.80 1.32
C ALA A 178 20.62 2.95 2.23
N ALA A 179 19.31 3.09 2.43
CA ALA A 179 18.74 4.12 3.28
C ALA A 179 19.13 3.97 4.76
N VAL A 180 19.24 2.74 5.27
CA VAL A 180 19.67 2.50 6.65
C VAL A 180 21.17 2.62 6.81
N CYS A 181 21.97 2.17 5.83
CA CYS A 181 23.42 2.20 5.92
C CYS A 181 24.05 3.56 5.64
N LEU A 182 23.36 4.46 4.91
CA LEU A 182 23.87 5.78 4.51
C LEU A 182 23.27 6.95 5.31
N ARG A 183 22.42 6.67 6.29
CA ARG A 183 21.88 7.64 7.25
C ARG A 183 22.79 7.75 8.47
#